data_AF-A0A4R5DXS3-F1
#
_entry.id   AF-A0A4R5DXS3-F1
#
_cell.length_a   1.000
_cell.length_b   1.000
_cell.length_c   1.000
_cell.angle_alpha   90.00
_cell.angle_beta   90.00
_cell.angle_gamma   90.00
#
_symmetry.space_group_name_H-M   'P 1'
#
loop_
_entity.id
_entity.type
_entity.pdbx_description
1 polymer ?
#
loop_
_entity_poly.entity_id
_entity_poly.type
_entity_poly.pdbx_seq_one_letter_code
_entity_poly.pdbx_strand_id
1 'polypeptide(L)'
;KAFRSFFERVKAGRTPGFPRFKGRGWFDTVEWPKDGDGCRWDFQPGHPTATYVRLQGVGHVRVHQHRPVKGRVKTIAVKREGSRWYVVLSCDDVPAETLPATGAVAGIDLGVASLVTTSDGEHVANPRHLAATADRLADAQRDLARKKRGSKRRRKAVARVATLHAKVRRQR
;
A
#
# COMPACT_ATOMS: atom_id res chain seq x y z
N LYS A 1 14.90 0.85 -23.01
CA LYS A 1 14.36 -0.54 -23.11
C LYS A 1 13.07 -0.60 -23.94
N ALA A 2 12.00 0.12 -23.59
CA ALA A 2 10.71 0.06 -24.33
C ALA A 2 10.81 0.44 -25.82
N PHE A 3 11.52 1.52 -26.17
CA PHE A 3 11.74 1.90 -27.58
C PHE A 3 12.64 0.91 -28.34
N ARG A 4 13.59 0.27 -27.65
CA ARG A 4 14.47 -0.73 -28.25
C ARG A 4 13.65 -1.91 -28.79
N SER A 5 12.80 -2.49 -27.95
CA SER A 5 11.90 -3.58 -28.35
C SER A 5 10.83 -3.16 -29.37
N PHE A 6 10.41 -1.90 -29.36
CA PHE A 6 9.55 -1.34 -30.41
C PHE A 6 10.25 -1.37 -31.78
N PHE A 7 11.45 -0.80 -31.88
CA PHE A 7 12.19 -0.75 -33.14
C PHE A 7 12.68 -2.13 -33.61
N GLU A 8 13.03 -3.04 -32.71
CA GLU A 8 13.35 -4.44 -33.04
C GLU A 8 12.16 -5.14 -33.74
N ARG A 9 10.93 -4.91 -33.25
CA ARG A 9 9.72 -5.49 -33.85
C ARG A 9 9.37 -4.85 -35.19
N VAL A 10 9.59 -3.54 -35.36
CA VAL A 10 9.47 -2.87 -36.66
C VAL A 10 10.43 -3.49 -37.68
N LYS A 11 11.71 -3.65 -37.31
CA LYS A 11 12.72 -4.26 -38.18
C LYS A 11 12.39 -5.71 -38.55
N ALA A 12 11.77 -6.46 -37.64
CA ALA A 12 11.35 -7.84 -37.86
C ALA A 12 10.00 -7.98 -38.61
N GLY A 13 9.44 -6.90 -39.16
CA GLY A 13 8.17 -6.93 -39.90
C GLY A 13 6.93 -7.28 -39.06
N ARG A 14 7.03 -7.22 -37.72
CA ARG A 14 5.90 -7.48 -36.81
C ARG A 14 5.12 -6.19 -36.58
N THR A 15 3.91 -6.29 -36.05
CA THR A 15 3.12 -5.11 -35.62
C THR A 15 3.39 -4.79 -34.15
N PRO A 16 4.25 -3.81 -33.80
CA PRO A 16 4.45 -3.42 -32.41
C PRO A 16 3.38 -2.46 -31.90
N GLY A 17 2.98 -2.62 -30.65
CA GLY A 17 2.33 -1.53 -29.91
C GLY A 17 3.33 -0.43 -29.55
N PHE A 18 2.93 0.84 -29.70
CA PHE A 18 3.79 1.99 -29.37
C PHE A 18 4.11 2.04 -27.87
N PRO A 19 5.36 2.38 -27.47
CA PRO A 19 5.72 2.52 -26.07
C PRO A 19 4.79 3.50 -25.34
N ARG A 20 4.16 3.04 -24.26
CA ARG A 20 3.32 3.89 -23.41
C ARG A 20 4.15 4.41 -22.25
N PHE A 21 4.29 5.73 -22.20
CA PHE A 21 4.90 6.39 -21.05
C PHE A 21 3.97 6.31 -19.84
N LYS A 22 4.57 6.13 -18.66
CA LYS A 22 3.86 6.17 -17.38
C LYS A 22 3.52 7.62 -17.06
N GLY A 23 2.23 7.94 -16.97
CA GLY A 23 1.76 9.30 -16.68
C GLY A 23 1.71 9.65 -15.18
N ARG A 24 1.30 10.89 -14.87
CA ARG A 24 1.24 11.50 -13.52
C ARG A 24 0.45 10.72 -12.44
N GLY A 25 -0.32 9.70 -12.81
CA GLY A 25 -1.11 8.87 -11.88
C GLY A 25 -0.71 7.40 -11.86
N TRP A 26 0.42 7.03 -12.47
CA TRP A 26 0.85 5.63 -12.55
C TRP A 26 1.48 5.15 -11.25
N PHE A 27 2.17 6.06 -10.56
CA PHE A 27 2.89 5.76 -9.34
C PHE A 27 2.21 6.44 -8.17
N ASP A 28 1.96 5.64 -7.14
CA ASP A 28 1.48 6.11 -5.85
C ASP A 28 2.58 6.10 -4.79
N THR A 29 3.79 5.61 -5.11
CA THR A 29 4.91 5.54 -4.17
C THR A 29 6.13 6.23 -4.75
N VAL A 30 6.81 7.00 -3.91
CA VAL A 30 8.18 7.49 -4.15
C VAL A 30 9.04 7.00 -3.00
N GLU A 31 10.19 6.41 -3.33
CA GLU A 31 11.16 5.93 -2.36
C GLU A 31 12.40 6.81 -2.41
N TRP A 32 12.88 7.20 -1.23
CA TRP A 32 14.19 7.81 -1.07
C TRP A 32 15.16 6.72 -0.62
N PRO A 33 16.17 6.38 -1.45
CA PRO A 33 17.17 5.40 -1.07
C PRO A 33 18.04 5.93 0.08
N LYS A 34 18.64 4.99 0.82
CA LYS A 34 19.55 5.28 1.94
C LYS A 34 20.74 6.15 1.55
N ASP A 35 21.23 5.99 0.32
CA ASP A 35 22.53 6.50 -0.08
C ASP A 35 22.48 8.03 -0.25
N GLY A 36 23.14 8.73 0.68
CA GLY A 36 23.29 10.19 0.70
C GLY A 36 22.40 10.91 1.72
N ASP A 37 22.19 12.20 1.50
CA ASP A 37 21.39 13.07 2.36
C ASP A 37 19.89 13.11 1.97
N GLY A 38 19.43 12.16 1.16
CA GLY A 38 18.13 12.22 0.48
C GLY A 38 16.91 12.22 1.40
N CYS A 39 16.98 11.55 2.55
CA CYS A 39 15.89 11.53 3.53
C CYS A 39 16.40 11.27 4.95
N ARG A 40 15.71 11.79 5.97
CA ARG A 40 16.03 11.56 7.38
C ARG A 40 14.77 11.40 8.21
N TRP A 41 14.72 10.32 8.99
CA TRP A 41 13.67 10.09 9.99
C TRP A 41 13.96 10.89 11.26
N ASP A 42 12.90 11.38 11.90
CA ASP A 42 12.93 12.14 13.14
C ASP A 42 13.95 13.29 13.15
N PHE A 43 13.95 14.07 12.08
CA PHE A 43 14.98 15.09 11.85
C PHE A 43 14.79 16.38 12.67
N GLN A 44 13.73 16.46 13.49
CA GLN A 44 13.56 17.54 14.47
C GLN A 44 13.38 16.97 15.88
N PRO A 45 14.43 16.36 16.48
CA PRO A 45 14.34 15.74 17.80
C PRO A 45 13.93 16.73 18.91
N GLY A 46 14.15 18.02 18.69
CA GLY A 46 13.79 19.09 19.63
C GLY A 46 12.35 19.60 19.53
N HIS A 47 11.52 19.10 18.61
CA HIS A 47 10.11 19.46 18.58
C HIS A 47 9.33 18.58 19.58
N PRO A 48 8.88 19.12 20.73
CA PRO A 48 8.54 18.33 21.91
C PRO A 48 7.32 17.41 21.74
N THR A 49 6.53 17.60 20.69
CA THR A 49 5.22 16.95 20.51
C THR A 49 5.00 16.34 19.13
N ALA A 50 5.97 16.41 18.22
CA ALA A 50 5.75 15.96 16.85
C ALA A 50 6.99 15.41 16.18
N THR A 51 6.80 14.30 15.49
CA THR A 51 7.81 13.65 14.66
C THR A 51 7.79 14.25 13.26
N TYR A 52 8.98 14.40 12.67
CA TYR A 52 9.14 14.91 11.31
C TYR A 52 9.99 13.96 10.47
N VAL A 53 9.63 13.82 9.20
CA VAL A 53 10.50 13.25 8.18
C VAL A 53 11.04 14.37 7.30
N ARG A 54 12.34 14.38 7.06
CA ARG A 54 12.97 15.26 6.06
C ARG A 54 13.07 14.50 4.74
N LEU A 55 12.58 15.09 3.67
CA LEU A 55 12.63 14.53 2.31
C LEU A 55 13.29 15.54 1.38
N GLN A 56 14.33 15.13 0.66
CA GLN A 56 15.01 16.01 -0.30
C GLN A 56 14.03 16.50 -1.38
N GLY A 57 14.06 17.80 -1.65
CA GLY A 57 13.15 18.47 -2.58
C GLY A 57 11.77 18.80 -2.04
N VAL A 58 11.41 18.32 -0.84
CA VAL A 58 10.12 18.62 -0.17
C VAL A 58 10.32 19.39 1.14
N GLY A 59 11.38 19.07 1.90
CA GLY A 59 11.64 19.64 3.22
C GLY A 59 11.10 18.78 4.36
N HIS A 60 10.69 19.42 5.45
CA HIS A 60 10.17 18.74 6.64
C HIS A 60 8.67 18.49 6.52
N VAL A 61 8.26 17.24 6.73
CA VAL A 61 6.86 16.84 6.74
C VAL A 61 6.54 16.26 8.10
N ARG A 62 5.55 16.84 8.78
CA ARG A 62 5.04 16.32 10.05
C ARG A 62 4.39 14.96 9.80
N VAL A 63 4.75 13.96 10.60
CA VAL A 63 4.20 12.61 10.50
C VAL A 63 3.41 12.26 11.76
N HIS A 64 2.29 11.58 11.57
CA HIS A 64 1.61 10.92 12.68
C HIS A 64 2.26 9.55 12.89
N GLN A 65 3.10 9.45 13.90
CA GLN A 65 3.75 8.21 14.27
C GLN A 65 2.76 7.31 15.01
N HIS A 66 2.19 6.34 14.29
CA HIS A 66 1.22 5.40 14.87
C HIS A 66 1.86 4.26 15.69
N ARG A 67 3.18 4.07 15.59
CA ARG A 67 3.94 3.06 16.34
C ARG A 67 5.40 3.49 16.55
N PRO A 68 6.05 3.07 17.65
CA PRO A 68 7.49 3.25 17.84
C PRO A 68 8.28 2.66 16.67
N VAL A 69 9.34 3.35 16.25
CA VAL A 69 10.28 2.85 15.25
C VAL A 69 11.38 2.08 15.97
N LYS A 70 11.56 0.81 15.61
CA LYS A 70 12.60 -0.07 16.15
C LYS A 70 13.67 -0.31 15.10
N GLY A 71 14.91 -0.52 15.54
CA GLY A 71 16.05 -0.73 14.65
C GLY A 71 16.49 0.52 13.89
N ARG A 72 17.34 0.34 12.88
CA ARG A 72 17.89 1.40 12.04
C ARG A 72 17.04 1.58 10.77
N VAL A 73 16.48 2.76 10.57
CA VAL A 73 15.77 3.11 9.32
C VAL A 73 16.74 3.04 8.14
N LYS A 74 16.43 2.19 7.17
CA LYS A 74 17.20 1.95 5.95
C LYS A 74 16.65 2.73 4.77
N THR A 75 15.34 2.67 4.54
CA THR A 75 14.69 3.38 3.43
C THR A 75 13.41 4.05 3.91
N ILE A 76 13.08 5.16 3.27
CA ILE A 76 11.85 5.90 3.52
C ILE A 76 11.08 6.01 2.21
N ALA A 77 9.88 5.45 2.19
CA ALA A 77 8.97 5.59 1.07
C ALA A 77 7.73 6.39 1.47
N VAL A 78 7.32 7.31 0.61
CA VAL A 78 6.06 8.02 0.72
C VAL A 78 5.07 7.38 -0.24
N LYS A 79 4.01 6.79 0.32
CA LYS A 79 2.97 6.09 -0.42
C LYS A 79 1.62 6.81 -0.28
N ARG A 80 0.95 7.03 -1.40
CA ARG A 80 -0.45 7.48 -1.46
C ARG A 80 -1.36 6.27 -1.54
N GLU A 81 -2.37 6.22 -0.68
CA GLU A 81 -3.49 5.29 -0.81
C GLU A 81 -4.81 6.05 -0.74
N GLY A 82 -5.46 6.22 -1.90
CA GLY A 82 -6.65 7.07 -2.02
C GLY A 82 -6.32 8.51 -1.67
N SER A 83 -6.95 9.04 -0.61
CA SER A 83 -6.72 10.39 -0.10
C SER A 83 -5.68 10.47 1.02
N ARG A 84 -5.09 9.34 1.44
CA ARG A 84 -4.13 9.31 2.55
C ARG A 84 -2.72 9.15 2.04
N TRP A 85 -1.78 9.73 2.78
CA TRP A 85 -0.35 9.57 2.59
C TRP A 85 0.24 8.84 3.78
N TYR A 86 1.17 7.93 3.49
CA TYR A 86 1.84 7.09 4.45
C TYR A 86 3.34 7.24 4.25
N VAL A 87 4.05 7.35 5.36
CA VAL A 87 5.50 7.17 5.40
C VAL A 87 5.76 5.72 5.80
N VAL A 88 6.42 4.98 4.93
CA VAL A 88 6.79 3.58 5.12
C VAL A 88 8.29 3.55 5.39
N LEU A 89 8.66 3.04 6.55
CA LEU A 89 10.03 2.90 6.98
C LEU A 89 10.42 1.42 6.88
N SER A 90 11.44 1.11 6.10
CA SER A 90 12.11 -0.19 6.18
C SER A 90 13.22 -0.07 7.21
N CYS A 91 13.26 -0.97 8.20
CA CYS A 91 14.26 -0.92 9.28
C CYS A 91 15.07 -2.21 9.31
N ASP A 92 16.39 -2.09 9.46
CA ASP A 92 17.30 -3.20 9.77
C ASP A 92 17.56 -3.23 11.29
N ASP A 93 18.24 -4.26 11.80
CA ASP A 93 18.65 -4.38 13.21
C ASP A 93 17.47 -4.22 14.20
N VAL A 94 16.28 -4.66 13.79
CA VAL A 94 15.09 -4.70 14.64
C VAL A 94 15.29 -5.82 15.67
N PRO A 95 15.26 -5.54 16.98
CA PRO A 95 15.42 -6.58 18.00
C PRO A 95 14.33 -7.65 17.86
N ALA A 96 14.74 -8.92 17.89
CA ALA A 96 13.80 -10.02 17.96
C ALA A 96 13.23 -10.09 19.39
N GLU A 97 11.91 -10.08 19.50
CA GLU A 97 11.21 -10.30 20.77
C GLU A 97 10.71 -11.75 20.79
N THR A 98 11.63 -12.70 21.02
CA THR A 98 11.27 -14.12 21.08
C THR A 98 10.56 -14.42 22.38
N LEU A 99 9.37 -15.03 22.27
CA LEU A 99 8.66 -15.58 23.42
C LEU A 99 9.25 -16.94 23.80
N PRO A 100 9.14 -17.36 25.08
CA PRO A 100 9.52 -18.71 25.50
C PRO A 100 8.82 -19.78 24.68
N ALA A 101 9.49 -20.89 24.41
CA ALA A 101 8.89 -22.02 23.72
C ALA A 101 7.75 -22.62 24.56
N THR A 102 6.60 -22.84 23.95
CA THR A 102 5.43 -23.42 24.63
C THR A 102 5.51 -24.95 24.74
N GLY A 103 6.33 -25.60 23.90
CA GLY A 103 6.40 -27.06 23.78
C GLY A 103 5.18 -27.69 23.08
N ALA A 104 4.16 -26.89 22.75
CA ALA A 104 2.96 -27.34 22.06
C ALA A 104 3.16 -27.37 20.54
N VAL A 105 2.52 -28.32 19.87
CA VAL A 105 2.47 -28.43 18.41
C VAL A 105 1.01 -28.33 17.98
N ALA A 106 0.68 -27.37 17.13
CA ALA A 106 -0.65 -27.19 16.58
C ALA A 106 -0.60 -27.15 15.05
N GLY A 107 -1.46 -27.93 14.40
CA GLY A 107 -1.75 -27.81 12.98
C GLY A 107 -2.71 -26.65 12.74
N ILE A 108 -2.43 -25.81 11.73
CA ILE A 108 -3.28 -24.67 11.34
C ILE A 108 -3.74 -24.87 9.90
N ASP A 109 -5.05 -24.94 9.70
CA ASP A 109 -5.67 -24.89 8.38
C ASP A 109 -6.42 -23.57 8.18
N LEU A 110 -6.24 -22.92 7.02
CA LEU A 110 -6.85 -21.64 6.69
C LEU A 110 -7.93 -21.82 5.63
N GLY A 111 -9.17 -21.44 5.96
CA GLY A 111 -10.33 -21.72 5.13
C GLY A 111 -11.20 -20.52 4.76
N VAL A 112 -12.16 -20.78 3.86
CA VAL A 112 -13.21 -19.81 3.50
C VAL A 112 -14.42 -19.92 4.44
N ALA A 113 -14.73 -21.13 4.90
CA ALA A 113 -15.81 -21.37 5.87
C ALA A 113 -15.43 -20.82 7.26
N SER A 114 -14.29 -21.28 7.78
CA SER A 114 -13.62 -20.78 9.00
C SER A 114 -12.28 -20.17 8.61
N LEU A 115 -11.92 -19.03 9.21
CA LEU A 115 -10.65 -18.36 8.94
C LEU A 115 -9.46 -19.24 9.35
N VAL A 116 -9.56 -19.84 10.54
CA VAL A 116 -8.55 -20.75 11.10
C VAL A 116 -9.29 -21.95 11.66
N THR A 117 -8.75 -23.15 11.40
CA THR A 117 -9.08 -24.38 12.12
C THR A 117 -7.79 -24.93 12.71
N THR A 118 -7.79 -25.23 14.01
CA THR A 118 -6.64 -25.84 14.67
C THR A 118 -6.80 -27.36 14.76
N SER A 119 -5.68 -28.10 14.88
CA SER A 119 -5.70 -29.54 15.14
C SER A 119 -6.40 -29.91 16.46
N ASP A 120 -6.51 -28.96 17.37
CA ASP A 120 -7.18 -29.11 18.67
C ASP A 120 -8.71 -28.89 18.58
N GLY A 121 -9.24 -28.69 17.36
CA GLY A 121 -10.66 -28.53 17.09
C GLY A 121 -11.19 -27.10 17.26
N GLU A 122 -10.33 -26.11 17.47
CA GLU A 122 -10.76 -24.71 17.54
C GLU A 122 -11.05 -24.18 16.13
N HIS A 123 -12.15 -23.43 15.99
CA HIS A 123 -12.51 -22.77 14.75
C HIS A 123 -12.69 -21.27 14.95
N VAL A 124 -11.83 -20.49 14.30
CA VAL A 124 -11.99 -19.03 14.22
C VAL A 124 -12.88 -18.70 13.02
N ALA A 125 -14.02 -18.06 13.28
CA ALA A 125 -14.97 -17.72 12.22
C ALA A 125 -14.37 -16.74 11.19
N ASN A 126 -14.71 -16.93 9.91
CA ASN A 126 -14.36 -15.96 8.88
C ASN A 126 -15.27 -14.73 8.97
N PRO A 127 -14.75 -13.52 9.20
CA PRO A 127 -15.58 -12.32 9.38
C PRO A 127 -16.20 -11.79 8.08
N ARG A 128 -15.85 -12.36 6.92
CA ARG A 128 -16.48 -12.12 5.60
C ARG A 128 -16.68 -10.63 5.26
N HIS A 129 -15.71 -9.77 5.61
CA HIS A 129 -15.80 -8.31 5.43
C HIS A 129 -16.14 -7.86 4.00
N LEU A 130 -15.70 -8.61 2.99
CA LEU A 130 -16.04 -8.32 1.60
C LEU A 130 -17.52 -8.56 1.31
N ALA A 131 -18.11 -9.65 1.83
CA ALA A 131 -19.52 -9.96 1.63
C ALA A 131 -20.40 -8.84 2.22
N ALA A 132 -20.08 -8.38 3.44
CA ALA A 132 -20.81 -7.29 4.11
C ALA A 132 -20.77 -5.94 3.37
N THR A 133 -19.85 -5.78 2.41
CA THR A 133 -19.66 -4.52 1.65
C THR A 133 -19.87 -4.69 0.15
N ALA A 134 -20.15 -5.90 -0.32
CA ALA A 134 -20.21 -6.26 -1.73
C ALA A 134 -21.29 -5.46 -2.47
N ASP A 135 -22.50 -5.37 -1.92
CA ASP A 135 -23.62 -4.66 -2.56
C ASP A 135 -23.31 -3.18 -2.76
N ARG A 136 -22.82 -2.52 -1.70
CA ARG A 136 -22.41 -1.11 -1.75
C ARG A 136 -21.29 -0.87 -2.76
N LEU A 137 -20.36 -1.81 -2.89
CA LEU A 137 -19.30 -1.74 -3.86
C LEU A 137 -19.82 -1.93 -5.29
N ALA A 138 -20.71 -2.91 -5.50
CA ALA A 138 -21.35 -3.17 -6.78
C ALA A 138 -22.20 -1.98 -7.25
N ASP A 139 -22.97 -1.35 -6.37
CA ASP A 139 -23.71 -0.12 -6.64
C ASP A 139 -22.77 1.01 -7.09
N ALA A 140 -21.68 1.23 -6.35
CA ALA A 140 -20.72 2.28 -6.66
C ALA A 140 -19.99 2.04 -7.99
N GLN A 141 -19.66 0.78 -8.30
CA GLN A 141 -19.07 0.39 -9.58
C GLN A 141 -20.06 0.57 -10.74
N ARG A 142 -21.34 0.19 -10.57
CA ARG A 142 -22.41 0.44 -11.55
C ARG A 142 -22.62 1.94 -11.80
N ASP A 143 -22.63 2.76 -10.76
CA ASP A 143 -22.70 4.22 -10.90
C ASP A 143 -21.49 4.76 -11.69
N LEU A 144 -20.28 4.32 -11.36
CA LEU A 144 -19.04 4.71 -12.04
C LEU A 144 -19.07 4.36 -13.54
N ALA A 145 -19.52 3.16 -13.90
CA ALA A 145 -19.57 2.67 -15.27
C ALA A 145 -20.43 3.57 -16.17
N ARG A 146 -21.51 4.15 -15.63
CA ARG A 146 -22.42 5.05 -16.34
C ARG A 146 -21.87 6.48 -16.51
N LYS A 147 -20.76 6.85 -15.84
CA LYS A 147 -20.23 8.22 -15.92
C LYS A 147 -19.30 8.42 -17.12
N LYS A 148 -19.50 9.53 -17.84
CA LYS A 148 -18.63 9.98 -18.95
C LYS A 148 -17.16 10.06 -18.52
N ARG A 149 -16.27 9.43 -19.29
CA ARG A 149 -14.81 9.46 -19.08
C ARG A 149 -14.30 10.90 -19.03
N GLY A 150 -13.36 11.18 -18.11
CA GLY A 150 -12.78 12.51 -17.91
C GLY A 150 -13.63 13.52 -17.14
N SER A 151 -14.95 13.29 -17.01
CA SER A 151 -15.86 14.23 -16.33
C SER A 151 -15.55 14.40 -14.83
N LYS A 152 -15.88 15.56 -14.26
CA LYS A 152 -15.79 15.83 -12.81
C LYS A 152 -16.63 14.82 -12.00
N ARG A 153 -17.83 14.46 -12.49
CA ARG A 153 -18.72 13.47 -11.87
C ARG A 153 -18.09 12.07 -11.82
N ARG A 154 -17.42 11.65 -12.89
CA ARG A 154 -16.69 10.36 -12.89
C ARG A 154 -15.57 10.34 -11.86
N ARG A 155 -14.81 11.43 -11.70
CA ARG A 155 -13.75 11.50 -10.68
C ARG A 155 -14.30 11.30 -9.26
N LYS A 156 -15.45 11.90 -8.96
CA LYS A 156 -16.15 11.68 -7.68
C LYS A 156 -16.57 10.21 -7.50
N ALA A 157 -17.12 9.58 -8.54
CA ALA A 157 -17.49 8.16 -8.50
C ALA A 157 -16.28 7.23 -8.30
N VAL A 158 -15.15 7.50 -8.98
CA VAL A 158 -13.88 6.77 -8.76
C VAL A 158 -13.43 6.90 -7.31
N ALA A 159 -13.46 8.10 -6.75
CA ALA A 159 -13.08 8.33 -5.36
C ALA A 159 -13.96 7.52 -4.39
N ARG A 160 -15.28 7.48 -4.62
CA ARG A 160 -16.21 6.67 -3.81
C ARG A 160 -15.86 5.18 -3.85
N VAL A 161 -15.62 4.62 -5.04
CA VAL A 161 -15.19 3.22 -5.20
C VAL A 161 -13.87 2.97 -4.46
N ALA A 162 -12.89 3.86 -4.61
CA ALA A 162 -11.60 3.75 -3.92
C ALA A 162 -11.75 3.80 -2.38
N THR A 163 -12.62 4.65 -1.85
CA THR A 163 -12.92 4.72 -0.41
C THR A 163 -13.51 3.42 0.11
N LEU A 164 -14.44 2.80 -0.64
CA LEU A 164 -15.03 1.51 -0.26
C LEU A 164 -13.99 0.40 -0.26
N HIS A 165 -13.16 0.30 -1.31
CA HIS A 165 -12.06 -0.67 -1.34
C HIS A 165 -11.07 -0.44 -0.19
N ALA A 166 -10.71 0.80 0.11
CA ALA A 166 -9.82 1.12 1.22
C ALA A 166 -10.41 0.73 2.58
N LYS A 167 -11.73 0.84 2.77
CA LYS A 167 -12.41 0.38 3.98
C LYS A 167 -12.31 -1.13 4.14
N VAL A 168 -12.64 -1.89 3.10
CA VAL A 168 -12.57 -3.36 3.11
C VAL A 168 -11.15 -3.84 3.37
N ARG A 169 -10.16 -3.22 2.71
CA ARG A 169 -8.75 -3.57 2.86
C ARG A 169 -8.22 -3.34 4.28
N ARG A 170 -8.76 -2.36 5.01
CA ARG A 170 -8.36 -2.07 6.41
C ARG A 170 -9.05 -2.95 7.44
N GLN A 171 -10.06 -3.71 7.03
CA GLN A 171 -10.78 -4.66 7.88
C GLN A 171 -10.22 -6.08 7.77
N ARG A 172 -9.43 -6.35 6.71
CA ARG A 172 -8.67 -7.59 6.54
C ARG A 172 -7.27 -7.41 7.11
#